data_AF-A0A0F9NBX4-F1
#
_entry.id   AF-A0A0F9NBX4-F1
#
_cell.length_a   1.000
_cell.length_b   1.000
_cell.length_c   1.000
_cell.angle_alpha   90.00
_cell.angle_beta   90.00
_cell.angle_gamma   90.00
#
_symmetry.space_group_name_H-M   'P 1'
#
loop_
_entity.id
_entity.type
_entity.pdbx_description
1 polymer ?
#
loop_
_entity_poly.entity_id
_entity_poly.type
_entity_poly.pdbx_seq_one_letter_code
_entity_poly.pdbx_strand_id
1 'polypeptide(L)'
;VVPGITAEQWAAMLTEQNRAAEASEALLAEAQADARRVQEAQLAANPADFVAYELYKRGLVEQGFTPEGAIRSDVDIQNLFSTALDLNEGTSAGAGRFGVDIPSTQSISRSELQGLSKTAIDTLSSFLRGGVDTGEGEFQGINPADFFTELEEGLVPVLPGQRTQFVF
;
A
#
# COMPACT_ATOMS: atom_id res chain seq x y z
N VAL A 1 -56.57 13.90 -3.06
CA VAL A 1 -56.11 15.31 -3.06
C VAL A 1 -56.48 15.89 -1.70
N VAL A 2 -55.50 16.19 -0.85
CA VAL A 2 -55.74 16.84 0.45
C VAL A 2 -56.43 18.19 0.18
N PRO A 3 -57.56 18.51 0.84
CA PRO A 3 -58.28 19.75 0.55
C PRO A 3 -57.47 20.93 1.11
N GLY A 4 -56.97 21.80 0.24
CA GLY A 4 -56.35 23.08 0.64
C GLY A 4 -55.11 23.52 -0.13
N ILE A 5 -54.54 22.68 -1.01
CA ILE A 5 -53.35 23.04 -1.79
C ILE A 5 -53.75 23.17 -3.26
N THR A 6 -53.58 24.36 -3.86
CA THR A 6 -53.85 24.58 -5.28
C THR A 6 -52.84 23.82 -6.16
N ALA A 7 -53.17 23.55 -7.42
CA ALA A 7 -52.24 22.87 -8.34
C ALA A 7 -50.90 23.62 -8.48
N GLU A 8 -50.93 24.96 -8.43
CA GLU A 8 -49.74 25.82 -8.44
C GLU A 8 -48.89 25.66 -7.17
N GLN A 9 -49.53 25.55 -6.00
CA GLN A 9 -48.82 25.31 -4.73
C GLN A 9 -48.16 23.92 -4.70
N TRP A 10 -48.81 22.90 -5.29
CA TRP A 10 -48.20 21.57 -5.46
C TRP A 10 -46.99 21.60 -6.40
N ALA A 11 -47.10 22.28 -7.53
CA ALA A 11 -45.99 22.41 -8.48
C ALA A 11 -44.80 23.16 -7.86
N ALA A 12 -45.05 24.21 -7.07
CA ALA A 12 -44.02 24.93 -6.33
C ALA A 12 -43.34 24.03 -5.28
N MET A 13 -44.11 23.24 -4.54
CA MET A 13 -43.58 22.31 -3.54
C MET A 13 -42.72 21.20 -4.17
N LEU A 14 -43.16 20.62 -5.29
CA LEU A 14 -42.38 19.63 -6.06
C LEU A 14 -41.07 20.22 -6.60
N THR A 15 -41.12 21.46 -7.11
CA THR A 15 -39.92 22.15 -7.60
C THR A 15 -38.91 22.39 -6.48
N GLU A 16 -39.37 22.80 -5.30
CA GLU A 16 -38.50 22.99 -4.14
C GLU A 16 -37.95 21.67 -3.61
N GLN A 17 -38.75 20.61 -3.58
CA GLN A 17 -38.30 19.27 -3.21
C GLN A 17 -37.22 18.74 -4.15
N ASN A 18 -37.39 18.91 -5.46
CA ASN A 18 -36.38 18.49 -6.45
C ASN A 18 -35.09 19.30 -6.29
N ARG A 19 -35.17 20.62 -6.08
CA ARG A 19 -33.99 21.46 -5.82
C ARG A 19 -33.26 21.04 -4.54
N ALA A 20 -34.00 20.72 -3.48
CA ALA A 20 -33.43 20.23 -2.24
C ALA A 20 -32.75 18.87 -2.41
N ALA A 21 -33.34 17.97 -3.21
CA ALA A 21 -32.75 16.68 -3.55
C ALA A 21 -31.45 16.85 -4.35
N GLU A 22 -31.46 17.64 -5.41
CA GLU A 22 -30.28 17.96 -6.23
C GLU A 22 -29.15 18.59 -5.38
N ALA A 23 -29.49 19.54 -4.49
CA ALA A 23 -28.51 20.13 -3.58
C ALA A 23 -27.93 19.11 -2.60
N SER A 24 -28.76 18.19 -2.09
CA SER A 24 -28.29 17.13 -1.20
C SER A 24 -27.37 16.15 -1.92
N GLU A 25 -27.67 15.79 -3.17
CA GLU A 25 -26.83 14.93 -4.00
C GLU A 25 -25.49 15.60 -4.32
N ALA A 26 -25.49 16.89 -4.65
CA ALA A 26 -24.27 17.66 -4.87
C ALA A 26 -23.38 17.69 -3.63
N LEU A 27 -23.96 17.95 -2.45
CA LEU A 27 -23.22 17.95 -1.18
C LEU A 27 -22.65 16.57 -0.84
N LEU A 28 -23.39 15.49 -1.10
CA LEU A 28 -22.90 14.13 -0.89
C LEU A 28 -21.76 13.79 -1.85
N ALA A 29 -21.87 14.18 -3.11
CA ALA A 29 -20.81 13.97 -4.11
C ALA A 29 -19.53 14.74 -3.74
N GLU A 30 -19.67 15.98 -3.26
CA GLU A 30 -18.55 16.79 -2.78
C GLU A 30 -17.88 16.17 -1.55
N ALA A 31 -18.67 15.76 -0.55
CA ALA A 31 -18.16 15.10 0.65
C ALA A 31 -17.41 13.79 0.32
N GLN A 32 -17.90 13.02 -0.64
CA GLN A 32 -17.20 11.82 -1.12
C GLN A 32 -15.90 12.17 -1.85
N ALA A 33 -15.87 13.25 -2.63
CA ALA A 33 -14.65 13.73 -3.28
C ALA A 33 -13.59 14.21 -2.26
N ASP A 34 -14.01 14.92 -1.22
CA ASP A 34 -13.15 15.30 -0.10
C ASP A 34 -12.61 14.07 0.62
N ALA A 35 -13.46 13.08 0.92
CA ALA A 35 -13.03 11.84 1.56
C ALA A 35 -11.96 11.10 0.73
N ARG A 36 -12.13 11.04 -0.60
CA ARG A 36 -11.13 10.45 -1.50
C ARG A 36 -9.81 11.20 -1.47
N ARG A 37 -9.84 12.54 -1.51
CA ARG A 37 -8.62 13.37 -1.43
C ARG A 37 -7.89 13.20 -0.11
N VAL A 38 -8.63 13.16 1.00
CA VAL A 38 -8.05 12.93 2.34
C VAL A 38 -7.42 11.54 2.42
N GLN A 39 -8.09 10.51 1.91
CA GLN A 39 -7.54 9.15 1.88
C GLN A 39 -6.28 9.07 1.00
N GLU A 40 -6.31 9.72 -0.17
CA GLU A 40 -5.16 9.77 -1.06
C GLU A 40 -3.95 10.44 -0.38
N ALA A 41 -4.17 11.59 0.28
CA ALA A 41 -3.14 12.31 1.01
C ALA A 41 -2.57 11.50 2.18
N GLN A 42 -3.40 10.74 2.90
CA GLN A 42 -2.94 9.87 3.99
C GLN A 42 -2.02 8.76 3.49
N LEU A 43 -2.37 8.11 2.38
CA LEU A 43 -1.56 7.05 1.78
C LEU A 43 -0.27 7.61 1.15
N ALA A 44 -0.34 8.78 0.51
CA ALA A 44 0.82 9.43 -0.09
C ALA A 44 1.83 9.96 0.95
N ALA A 45 1.37 10.28 2.17
CA ALA A 45 2.21 10.83 3.23
C ALA A 45 3.18 9.80 3.85
N ASN A 46 2.93 8.50 3.66
CA ASN A 46 3.68 7.43 4.32
C ASN A 46 4.29 6.45 3.31
N PRO A 47 5.63 6.35 3.20
CA PRO A 47 6.28 5.37 2.34
C PRO A 47 5.94 3.91 2.68
N ALA A 48 5.57 3.61 3.93
CA ALA A 48 5.12 2.27 4.33
C ALA A 48 3.77 1.88 3.71
N ASP A 49 3.02 2.84 3.17
CA ASP A 49 1.74 2.63 2.49
C ASP A 49 1.86 2.78 0.97
N PHE A 50 3.09 2.83 0.42
CA PHE A 50 3.36 2.99 -1.01
C PHE A 50 2.60 1.99 -1.89
N VAL A 51 2.63 0.70 -1.57
CA VAL A 51 1.91 -0.33 -2.36
C VAL A 51 0.40 -0.12 -2.29
N ALA A 52 -0.13 0.19 -1.11
CA ALA A 52 -1.55 0.50 -0.94
C ALA A 52 -1.94 1.76 -1.73
N TYR A 53 -1.09 2.78 -1.74
CA TYR A 53 -1.28 4.00 -2.52
C TYR A 53 -1.34 3.74 -4.02
N GLU A 54 -0.40 2.96 -4.58
CA GLU A 54 -0.39 2.63 -6.01
C GLU A 54 -1.60 1.77 -6.40
N LEU A 55 -2.02 0.81 -5.57
CA LEU A 55 -3.24 0.04 -5.79
C LEU A 55 -4.50 0.93 -5.71
N TYR A 56 -4.55 1.86 -4.75
CA TYR A 56 -5.65 2.80 -4.61
C TYR A 56 -5.82 3.69 -5.85
N LYS A 57 -4.72 4.25 -6.39
CA LYS A 57 -4.77 5.03 -7.63
C LYS A 57 -5.30 4.24 -8.82
N ARG A 58 -4.87 2.98 -8.96
CA ARG A 58 -5.37 2.07 -10.03
C ARG A 58 -6.88 1.85 -9.86
N GLY A 59 -7.33 1.57 -8.64
CA GLY A 59 -8.75 1.42 -8.32
C GLY A 59 -9.56 2.69 -8.58
N LEU A 60 -8.99 3.89 -8.36
CA LEU A 60 -9.66 5.14 -8.72
C LEU A 60 -9.88 5.27 -10.22
N VAL A 61 -8.87 4.95 -11.04
CA VAL A 61 -8.99 5.02 -12.50
C VAL A 61 -9.98 3.99 -13.03
N GLU A 62 -10.01 2.78 -12.47
CA GLU A 62 -11.02 1.75 -12.81
C GLU A 62 -12.45 2.21 -12.50
N GLN A 63 -12.63 3.01 -11.44
CA GLN A 63 -13.91 3.62 -11.07
C GLN A 63 -14.24 4.90 -11.86
N GLY A 64 -13.36 5.33 -12.77
CA GLY A 64 -13.54 6.54 -13.57
C GLY A 64 -13.15 7.85 -12.88
N PHE A 65 -12.40 7.79 -11.77
CA PHE A 65 -11.85 8.95 -11.07
C PHE A 65 -10.41 9.25 -11.51
N THR A 66 -10.03 10.52 -11.43
CA THR A 66 -8.66 10.97 -11.67
C THR A 66 -7.90 11.07 -10.34
N PRO A 67 -6.84 10.27 -10.11
CA PRO A 67 -5.99 10.40 -8.92
C PRO A 67 -5.16 11.69 -8.96
N GLU A 68 -4.71 12.18 -7.79
CA GLU A 68 -3.82 13.35 -7.71
C GLU A 68 -2.44 13.08 -8.31
N GLY A 69 -1.95 11.84 -8.19
CA GLY A 69 -0.66 11.41 -8.72
C GLY A 69 -0.74 10.61 -10.02
N ALA A 70 0.32 10.68 -10.84
CA ALA A 70 0.46 9.80 -12.00
C ALA A 70 0.51 8.32 -11.55
N ILE A 71 -0.18 7.45 -12.28
CA ILE A 71 -0.07 6.00 -12.09
C ILE A 71 1.27 5.55 -12.66
N ARG A 72 2.04 4.84 -11.85
CA ARG A 72 3.32 4.27 -12.28
C ARG A 72 3.10 2.89 -12.91
N SER A 73 3.89 2.62 -13.95
CA SER A 73 3.93 1.27 -14.52
C SER A 73 4.60 0.30 -13.55
N ASP A 74 4.33 -1.00 -13.71
CA ASP A 74 4.98 -2.02 -12.89
C ASP A 74 6.51 -1.95 -13.00
N VAL A 75 7.02 -1.68 -14.21
CA VAL A 75 8.46 -1.52 -14.48
C VAL A 75 9.05 -0.32 -13.74
N ASP A 76 8.35 0.82 -13.70
CA ASP A 76 8.82 1.99 -12.95
C ASP A 76 8.87 1.71 -11.45
N ILE A 77 7.90 0.94 -10.93
CA ILE A 77 7.85 0.53 -9.54
C ILE A 77 9.00 -0.43 -9.20
N GLN A 78 9.28 -1.41 -10.07
CA GLN A 78 10.43 -2.31 -9.94
C GLN A 78 11.75 -1.56 -9.91
N ASN A 79 11.92 -0.58 -10.81
CA ASN A 79 13.12 0.25 -10.85
C ASN A 79 13.27 1.11 -9.59
N LEU A 80 12.18 1.72 -9.10
CA LEU A 80 12.18 2.50 -7.86
C LEU A 80 12.53 1.65 -6.66
N PHE A 81 11.97 0.44 -6.55
CA PHE A 81 12.26 -0.48 -5.47
C PHE A 81 13.75 -0.89 -5.47
N SER A 82 14.26 -1.29 -6.63
CA SER A 82 15.67 -1.69 -6.80
C SER A 82 16.61 -0.54 -6.44
N THR A 83 16.28 0.68 -6.87
CA THR A 83 17.06 1.89 -6.56
C THR A 83 17.00 2.26 -5.08
N ALA A 84 15.83 2.09 -4.43
CA ALA A 84 15.64 2.46 -3.04
C ALA A 84 16.36 1.51 -2.08
N LEU A 85 16.41 0.22 -2.45
CA LEU A 85 17.03 -0.81 -1.63
C LEU A 85 18.52 -0.98 -1.91
N ASP A 86 18.96 -0.79 -3.15
CA ASP A 86 20.37 -0.92 -3.58
C ASP A 86 21.04 -2.18 -3.00
N LEU A 87 20.29 -3.28 -2.96
CA LEU A 87 20.75 -4.56 -2.44
C LEU A 87 21.48 -5.31 -3.54
N ASN A 88 22.53 -6.05 -3.17
CA ASN A 88 23.16 -6.96 -4.12
C ASN A 88 22.18 -8.08 -4.50
N GLU A 89 22.26 -8.55 -5.75
CA GLU A 89 21.47 -9.69 -6.23
C GLU A 89 21.66 -10.89 -5.30
N GLY A 90 20.61 -11.26 -4.58
CA GLY A 90 20.61 -12.36 -3.63
C GLY A 90 19.36 -13.23 -3.76
N THR A 91 19.20 -14.19 -2.87
CA THR A 91 18.05 -15.10 -2.89
C THR A 91 16.74 -14.36 -2.65
N SER A 92 15.83 -14.42 -3.62
CA SER A 92 14.47 -13.90 -3.48
C SER A 92 13.56 -14.84 -2.67
N ALA A 93 12.64 -14.25 -1.89
CA ALA A 93 11.52 -14.94 -1.28
C ALA A 93 10.33 -15.14 -2.25
N GLY A 94 10.33 -14.43 -3.38
CA GLY A 94 9.29 -14.50 -4.42
C GLY A 94 8.99 -13.15 -5.07
N ALA A 95 8.19 -13.19 -6.13
CA ALA A 95 7.70 -11.99 -6.79
C ALA A 95 6.58 -11.35 -5.97
N GLY A 96 6.83 -10.14 -5.46
CA GLY A 96 5.84 -9.31 -4.79
C GLY A 96 4.90 -8.60 -5.75
N ARG A 97 4.06 -7.73 -5.19
CA ARG A 97 3.18 -6.86 -5.97
C ARG A 97 3.98 -6.10 -7.03
N PHE A 98 3.36 -5.92 -8.20
CA PHE A 98 3.96 -5.28 -9.36
C PHE A 98 5.19 -6.02 -9.94
N GLY A 99 5.39 -7.30 -9.60
CA GLY A 99 6.50 -8.10 -10.11
C GLY A 99 7.86 -7.76 -9.49
N VAL A 100 7.84 -7.09 -8.33
CA VAL A 100 9.05 -6.72 -7.59
C VAL A 100 9.65 -7.95 -6.93
N ASP A 101 10.96 -8.13 -7.02
CA ASP A 101 11.63 -9.26 -6.38
C ASP A 101 11.83 -9.00 -4.88
N ILE A 102 11.15 -9.75 -4.02
CA ILE A 102 11.20 -9.52 -2.57
C ILE A 102 12.42 -10.26 -2.00
N PRO A 103 13.38 -9.56 -1.35
CA PRO A 103 14.55 -10.22 -0.79
C PRO A 103 14.15 -11.16 0.34
N SER A 104 14.82 -12.31 0.43
CA SER A 104 14.70 -13.19 1.60
C SER A 104 15.52 -12.65 2.78
N THR A 105 15.20 -13.08 4.00
CA THR A 105 15.98 -12.71 5.19
C THR A 105 17.44 -13.18 5.12
N GLN A 106 17.76 -14.16 4.26
CA GLN A 106 19.13 -14.66 4.08
C GLN A 106 19.90 -13.92 2.99
N SER A 107 19.23 -13.11 2.16
CA SER A 107 19.87 -12.39 1.06
C SER A 107 20.39 -11.01 1.44
N ILE A 108 20.01 -10.49 2.61
CA ILE A 108 20.45 -9.18 3.09
C ILE A 108 21.57 -9.37 4.11
N SER A 109 22.74 -8.82 3.82
CA SER A 109 23.85 -8.79 4.77
C SER A 109 23.63 -7.74 5.87
N ARG A 110 24.31 -7.92 7.01
CA ARG A 110 24.28 -6.94 8.10
C ARG A 110 24.71 -5.54 7.65
N SER A 111 25.71 -5.45 6.77
CA SER A 111 26.20 -4.19 6.21
C SER A 111 25.16 -3.50 5.33
N GLU A 112 24.44 -4.26 4.52
CA GLU A 112 23.36 -3.73 3.68
C GLU A 112 22.20 -3.24 4.54
N LEU A 113 21.74 -4.03 5.51
CA LEU A 113 20.67 -3.65 6.43
C LEU A 113 21.00 -2.33 7.18
N GLN A 114 22.25 -2.16 7.62
CA GLN A 114 22.70 -0.93 8.27
C GLN A 114 22.85 0.26 7.30
N GLY A 115 23.03 0.00 6.02
CA GLY A 115 23.09 1.00 4.96
C GLY A 115 21.72 1.48 4.49
N LEU A 116 20.65 0.73 4.76
CA LEU A 116 19.29 1.09 4.36
C LEU A 116 18.81 2.34 5.10
N SER A 117 18.30 3.30 4.32
CA SER A 117 17.61 4.46 4.88
C SER A 117 16.25 4.08 5.48
N LYS A 118 15.72 4.92 6.39
CA LYS A 118 14.35 4.74 6.91
C LYS A 118 13.32 4.63 5.79
N THR A 119 13.42 5.46 4.75
CA THR A 119 12.52 5.41 3.59
C THR A 119 12.62 4.09 2.84
N ALA A 120 13.82 3.51 2.72
CA ALA A 120 14.02 2.21 2.11
C ALA A 120 13.39 1.08 2.94
N ILE A 121 13.56 1.12 4.27
CA ILE A 121 12.92 0.17 5.20
C ILE A 121 11.39 0.28 5.15
N ASP A 122 10.86 1.50 5.16
CA ASP A 122 9.42 1.75 5.07
C ASP A 122 8.88 1.25 3.71
N THR A 123 9.60 1.52 2.61
CA THR A 123 9.24 1.03 1.27
C THR A 123 9.22 -0.50 1.25
N LEU A 124 10.27 -1.17 1.73
CA LEU A 124 10.32 -2.63 1.84
C LEU A 124 9.16 -3.17 2.70
N SER A 125 8.87 -2.52 3.82
CA SER A 125 7.74 -2.88 4.68
C SER A 125 6.40 -2.82 3.92
N SER A 126 6.24 -1.84 3.04
CA SER A 126 5.06 -1.73 2.18
C SER A 126 4.93 -2.93 1.23
N PHE A 127 6.03 -3.33 0.60
CA PHE A 127 6.06 -4.48 -0.29
C PHE A 127 5.84 -5.81 0.44
N LEU A 128 6.44 -5.99 1.63
CA LEU A 128 6.20 -7.16 2.48
C LEU A 128 4.72 -7.28 2.84
N ARG A 129 4.07 -6.19 3.23
CA ARG A 129 2.62 -6.16 3.49
C ARG A 129 1.79 -6.42 2.22
N GLY A 130 2.23 -5.90 1.08
CA GLY A 130 1.62 -6.14 -0.23
C GLY A 130 1.63 -7.61 -0.64
N GLY A 131 2.59 -8.35 -0.10
CA GLY A 131 2.69 -9.80 -0.18
C GLY A 131 3.51 -10.30 -1.35
N VAL A 132 3.88 -11.57 -1.25
CA VAL A 132 4.55 -12.36 -2.30
C VAL A 132 3.55 -13.26 -2.99
N ASP A 133 3.71 -13.44 -4.30
CA ASP A 133 2.89 -14.31 -5.14
C ASP A 133 3.06 -15.77 -4.68
N THR A 134 1.97 -16.38 -4.25
CA THR A 134 1.94 -17.80 -3.81
C THR A 134 1.46 -18.73 -4.92
N GLY A 135 1.23 -18.22 -6.12
CA GLY A 135 0.58 -18.91 -7.22
C GLY A 135 -0.90 -18.55 -7.32
N GLU A 136 -1.49 -18.84 -8.49
CA GLU A 136 -2.92 -18.62 -8.77
C GLU A 136 -3.39 -17.15 -8.69
N GLY A 137 -2.44 -16.20 -8.69
CA GLY A 137 -2.74 -14.77 -8.57
C GLY A 137 -3.02 -14.31 -7.14
N GLU A 138 -2.80 -15.16 -6.15
CA GLU A 138 -2.90 -14.83 -4.73
C GLU A 138 -1.57 -14.27 -4.21
N PHE A 139 -1.66 -13.28 -3.32
CA PHE A 139 -0.49 -12.68 -2.68
C PHE A 139 -0.62 -12.82 -1.17
N GLN A 140 0.37 -13.46 -0.55
CA GLN A 140 0.42 -13.64 0.89
C GLN A 140 1.27 -12.53 1.51
N GLY A 141 0.63 -11.70 2.33
CA GLY A 141 1.29 -10.65 3.09
C GLY A 141 2.28 -11.22 4.10
N ILE A 142 3.48 -10.63 4.17
CA ILE A 142 4.51 -10.89 5.17
C ILE A 142 4.46 -9.77 6.20
N ASN A 143 4.42 -10.11 7.48
CA ASN A 143 4.50 -9.12 8.55
C ASN A 143 5.92 -8.52 8.58
N PRO A 144 6.10 -7.20 8.36
CA PRO A 144 7.42 -6.60 8.35
C PRO A 144 8.16 -6.75 9.67
N ALA A 145 7.45 -6.70 10.80
CA ALA A 145 8.08 -6.83 12.12
C ALA A 145 8.73 -8.21 12.30
N ASP A 146 8.04 -9.26 11.87
CA ASP A 146 8.54 -10.64 11.94
C ASP A 146 9.71 -10.81 10.96
N PHE A 147 9.59 -10.29 9.74
CA PHE A 147 10.66 -10.33 8.74
C PHE A 147 11.96 -9.68 9.24
N PHE A 148 11.89 -8.47 9.79
CA PHE A 148 13.09 -7.78 10.30
C PHE A 148 13.64 -8.45 11.56
N THR A 149 12.77 -9.03 12.41
CA THR A 149 13.20 -9.82 13.56
C THR A 149 13.97 -11.06 13.13
N GLU A 150 13.43 -11.83 12.19
CA GLU A 150 14.10 -13.02 11.62
C GLU A 150 15.42 -12.65 10.91
N LEU A 151 15.42 -11.54 10.19
CA LEU A 151 16.63 -11.01 9.56
C LEU A 151 17.70 -10.69 10.62
N GLU A 152 17.35 -10.02 11.71
CA GLU A 152 18.28 -9.72 12.80
C GLU A 152 18.78 -10.99 13.50
N GLU A 153 17.90 -11.95 13.77
CA GLU A 153 18.24 -13.24 14.39
C GLU A 153 19.15 -14.10 13.51
N GLY A 154 18.87 -14.15 12.20
CA GLY A 154 19.69 -14.85 11.21
C GLY A 154 21.11 -14.29 11.10
N LEU A 155 21.31 -13.03 11.49
CA LEU A 155 22.60 -12.37 11.54
C LEU A 155 23.36 -12.61 12.86
N VAL A 156 22.75 -13.19 13.90
CA VAL A 156 23.42 -13.51 15.17
C VAL A 156 24.24 -14.79 15.00
N PRO A 157 25.58 -14.76 15.17
CA PRO A 157 26.38 -15.97 15.15
C PRO A 157 25.99 -16.84 16.35
N VAL A 158 25.35 -17.99 16.10
CA VAL A 158 25.33 -19.05 17.09
C VAL A 158 26.77 -19.53 17.26
N LEU A 159 27.36 -19.28 18.44
CA LEU A 159 28.66 -19.83 18.78
C LEU A 159 28.62 -21.33 18.50
N PRO A 160 29.43 -21.89 17.58
CA PRO A 160 29.51 -23.32 17.42
C PRO A 160 29.96 -23.87 18.77
N GLY A 161 29.12 -24.70 19.39
CA GLY A 161 29.39 -25.22 20.72
C GLY A 161 30.82 -25.73 20.79
N GLN A 162 31.69 -25.04 21.53
CA GLN A 162 33.04 -25.47 21.74
C GLN A 162 32.96 -26.82 22.46
N ARG A 163 33.10 -27.92 21.71
CA ARG A 163 33.49 -29.19 22.30
C ARG A 163 34.92 -29.02 22.76
N THR A 164 35.09 -28.50 23.97
CA THR A 164 36.37 -28.59 24.69
C THR A 164 36.67 -30.08 24.86
N GLN A 165 37.49 -30.64 23.97
CA GLN A 165 38.05 -31.97 24.16
C GLN A 165 39.26 -31.82 25.08
N PHE A 166 39.10 -32.24 26.33
CA PHE A 166 40.24 -32.45 27.21
C PHE A 166 40.87 -33.79 26.84
N VAL A 167 42.14 -33.76 26.43
CA VAL A 167 42.99 -34.94 26.31
C VAL A 167 43.77 -35.06 27.62
N PHE A 168 43.62 -36.18 28.33
CA PHE A 168 44.42 -36.55 29.50
C PHE A 168 45.63 -37.36 29.07
#